data_AF-A0A7V8XXA6-F1
#
_entry.id   AF-A0A7V8XXA6-F1
#
_cell.length_a   1.000
_cell.length_b   1.000
_cell.length_c   1.000
_cell.angle_alpha   90.00
_cell.angle_beta   90.00
_cell.angle_gamma   90.00
#
_symmetry.space_group_name_H-M   'P 1'
#
loop_
_entity.id
_entity.type
_entity.pdbx_description
1 polymer ?
#
loop_
_entity_poly.entity_id
_entity_poly.type
_entity_poly.pdbx_seq_one_letter_code
_entity_poly.pdbx_strand_id
1 'polypeptide(L)'
;MGAHLVEARLFGSIARGDARPDSDIDVLIIVQPHTDRRRLEDRVIDLAFDVNLARDVYISPRVVTREILEHPVWRETHFVRTVERESVPL
;
A
#
# COMPACT_ATOMS: atom_id res chain seq x y z
N MET A 1 -1.95 -7.67 -12.74
CA MET A 1 -2.15 -6.37 -12.07
C MET A 1 -2.74 -5.32 -13.01
N GLY A 2 -2.30 -5.20 -14.27
CA GLY A 2 -2.65 -4.06 -15.16
C GLY A 2 -4.12 -3.64 -15.25
N ALA A 3 -5.09 -4.55 -15.35
CA ALA A 3 -6.51 -4.16 -15.43
C ALA A 3 -7.18 -3.87 -14.07
N HIS A 4 -6.52 -4.24 -12.96
CA HIS A 4 -7.12 -4.21 -11.62
C HIS A 4 -6.47 -3.15 -10.72
N LEU A 5 -5.29 -2.65 -11.09
CA LEU A 5 -4.63 -1.57 -10.36
C LEU A 5 -5.33 -0.25 -10.67
N VAL A 6 -5.78 0.43 -9.61
CA VAL A 6 -6.34 1.78 -9.70
C VAL A 6 -5.22 2.79 -9.51
N GLU A 7 -4.43 2.62 -8.45
CA GLU A 7 -3.39 3.56 -8.06
C GLU A 7 -2.39 2.88 -7.12
N ALA A 8 -1.13 3.33 -7.18
CA ALA A 8 -0.13 3.01 -6.18
C ALA A 8 0.35 4.30 -5.52
N ARG A 9 0.54 4.27 -4.20
CA ARG A 9 0.98 5.42 -3.42
C ARG A 9 2.03 4.98 -2.41
N LEU A 10 2.95 5.87 -2.10
CA LEU A 10 3.86 5.72 -0.98
C LEU A 10 3.23 6.38 0.24
N PHE A 11 3.35 5.77 1.41
CA PHE A 11 2.95 6.38 2.68
C PHE A 11 4.03 6.09 3.74
N GLY A 12 3.78 6.47 5.00
CA GLY A 12 4.72 6.18 6.08
C GLY A 12 5.93 7.12 6.13
N SER A 13 7.01 6.67 6.75
CA SER A 13 8.19 7.51 7.04
C SER A 13 8.88 8.02 5.77
N ILE A 14 8.94 7.21 4.71
CA ILE A 14 9.53 7.59 3.42
C ILE A 14 8.72 8.73 2.79
N ALA A 15 7.38 8.65 2.80
CA ALA A 15 6.53 9.70 2.25
C ALA A 15 6.61 11.01 3.06
N ARG A 16 6.81 10.94 4.39
CA ARG A 16 7.00 12.12 5.25
C ARG A 16 8.39 12.74 5.18
N GLY A 17 9.39 12.02 4.67
CA GLY A 17 10.80 12.45 4.68
C GLY A 17 11.53 12.19 6.01
N ASP A 18 10.92 11.44 6.93
CA ASP A 18 11.48 11.09 8.25
C ASP A 18 12.15 9.70 8.25
N ALA A 19 12.42 9.15 7.08
CA ALA A 19 12.97 7.81 6.96
C ALA A 19 14.42 7.73 7.45
N ARG A 20 14.69 6.66 8.19
CA ARG A 20 16.04 6.21 8.56
C ARG A 20 16.55 5.19 7.53
N PRO A 21 17.87 4.91 7.50
CA PRO A 21 18.44 3.93 6.57
C PRO A 21 17.83 2.52 6.66
N ASP A 22 17.25 2.16 7.81
CA ASP A 22 16.61 0.88 8.10
C ASP A 22 15.08 0.93 7.97
N SER A 23 14.51 1.99 7.41
CA SER A 23 13.05 2.16 7.34
C SER A 23 12.40 1.31 6.26
N ASP A 24 11.26 0.74 6.63
CA ASP A 24 10.34 0.06 5.72
C ASP A 24 9.84 1.01 4.62
N ILE A 25 9.64 0.46 3.42
CA ILE A 25 9.02 1.13 2.28
C ILE A 25 7.54 0.74 2.24
N ASP A 26 6.72 1.58 2.86
CA ASP A 26 5.27 1.44 2.96
C ASP A 26 4.59 1.82 1.63
N VAL A 27 4.03 0.84 0.91
CA VAL A 27 3.37 1.04 -0.39
C VAL A 27 1.90 0.69 -0.31
N LEU A 28 1.02 1.67 -0.52
CA LEU A 28 -0.40 1.46 -0.65
C LEU A 28 -0.73 1.09 -2.10
N ILE A 29 -1.46 0.00 -2.30
CA ILE A 29 -1.93 -0.42 -3.61
C ILE A 29 -3.45 -0.43 -3.58
N ILE A 30 -4.05 0.43 -4.40
CA ILE A 30 -5.51 0.54 -4.55
C ILE A 30 -5.89 -0.31 -5.75
N VAL A 31 -6.76 -1.30 -5.54
CA VAL A 31 -7.21 -2.22 -6.59
C VAL A 31 -8.73 -2.24 -6.71
N GLN A 32 -9.19 -2.70 -7.87
CA GLN A 32 -10.59 -2.98 -8.17
C GLN A 32 -10.71 -4.21 -9.09
N PRO A 33 -11.82 -4.96 -9.04
CA PRO A 33 -12.93 -4.84 -8.09
C PRO A 33 -12.56 -5.39 -6.69
N HIS A 34 -13.37 -5.08 -5.67
CA HIS A 34 -13.17 -5.58 -4.31
C HIS A 34 -13.07 -7.12 -4.22
N THR A 35 -13.80 -7.83 -5.08
CA THR A 35 -13.80 -9.30 -5.15
C THR A 35 -12.43 -9.91 -5.46
N ASP A 36 -11.56 -9.17 -6.15
CA ASP A 36 -10.21 -9.62 -6.49
C ASP A 36 -9.15 -9.21 -5.46
N ARG A 37 -9.51 -8.38 -4.47
CA ARG A 37 -8.56 -7.76 -3.54
C ARG A 37 -7.66 -8.79 -2.85
N ARG A 38 -8.23 -9.88 -2.32
CA ARG A 38 -7.48 -10.94 -1.63
C ARG A 38 -6.46 -11.62 -2.53
N ARG A 39 -6.88 -12.04 -3.72
CA ARG A 39 -6.00 -12.68 -4.71
C ARG A 39 -4.88 -11.74 -5.17
N LEU A 40 -5.18 -10.45 -5.29
CA LEU A 40 -4.18 -9.44 -5.64
C LEU A 40 -3.23 -9.13 -4.48
N GLU A 41 -3.75 -9.12 -3.24
CA GLU A 41 -2.98 -9.01 -1.99
C GLU A 41 -1.91 -10.10 -1.92
N ASP A 42 -2.28 -11.38 -2.10
CA ASP A 42 -1.35 -12.50 -2.09
C ASP A 42 -0.23 -12.32 -3.14
N ARG A 43 -0.62 -12.00 -4.39
CA ARG A 43 0.33 -11.77 -5.49
C ARG A 43 1.28 -10.60 -5.26
N VAL A 44 0.80 -9.54 -4.61
CA VAL A 44 1.59 -8.36 -4.29
C VAL A 44 2.59 -8.67 -3.19
N ILE A 45 2.16 -9.43 -2.18
CA ILE A 45 3.03 -9.88 -1.08
C ILE A 45 4.14 -10.77 -1.63
N ASP A 46 3.82 -11.74 -2.50
CA ASP A 46 4.81 -12.60 -3.15
C ASP A 46 5.85 -11.78 -3.93
N LEU A 47 5.39 -10.81 -4.72
CA LEU A 47 6.30 -9.94 -5.47
C LEU A 47 7.17 -9.07 -4.56
N ALA A 48 6.57 -8.49 -3.51
CA ALA A 48 7.32 -7.69 -2.55
C ALA A 48 8.39 -8.54 -1.85
N PHE A 49 8.06 -9.79 -1.49
CA PHE A 49 9.00 -10.72 -0.91
C PHE A 49 10.21 -10.99 -1.82
N ASP A 50 9.97 -11.28 -3.10
CA ASP A 50 11.04 -11.51 -4.08
C ASP A 50 11.95 -10.27 -4.23
N VAL A 51 11.37 -9.07 -4.29
CA VAL A 51 12.11 -7.82 -4.40
C VAL A 51 12.91 -7.54 -3.13
N ASN A 52 12.32 -7.76 -1.96
CA ASN A 52 12.97 -7.56 -0.67
C ASN A 52 14.22 -8.42 -0.56
N LEU A 53 14.10 -9.71 -0.90
CA LEU A 53 15.21 -10.66 -0.89
C LEU A 53 16.31 -10.29 -1.90
N ALA A 54 15.92 -9.81 -3.09
CA ALA A 54 16.86 -9.49 -4.16
C ALA A 54 17.60 -8.16 -3.96
N ARG A 55 17.04 -7.23 -3.18
CA ARG A 55 17.53 -5.83 -3.11
C ARG A 55 17.95 -5.37 -1.73
N ASP A 56 17.89 -6.24 -0.72
CA ASP A 56 18.17 -5.90 0.69
C ASP A 56 17.35 -4.67 1.14
N VAL A 57 16.08 -4.65 0.73
CA VAL A 57 15.08 -3.64 1.11
C VAL A 57 13.92 -4.33 1.81
N TYR A 58 13.10 -3.55 2.50
CA TYR A 58 11.87 -4.06 3.10
C TYR A 58 10.64 -3.26 2.65
N ILE A 59 10.02 -3.72 1.57
CA ILE A 59 8.76 -3.21 1.06
C ILE A 59 7.61 -3.86 1.84
N SER A 60 6.74 -3.02 2.39
CA SER A 60 5.55 -3.39 3.15
C SER A 60 4.30 -2.96 2.35
N PRO A 61 3.77 -3.83 1.47
CA PRO A 61 2.63 -3.47 0.65
C PRO A 61 1.31 -3.60 1.44
N ARG A 62 0.39 -2.66 1.20
CA ARG A 62 -0.99 -2.69 1.74
C ARG A 62 -1.99 -2.60 0.61
N VAL A 63 -2.68 -3.70 0.34
CA VAL A 63 -3.65 -3.79 -0.76
C VAL A 63 -5.06 -3.51 -0.25
N VAL A 64 -5.61 -2.38 -0.70
CA VAL A 64 -6.94 -1.92 -0.35
C VAL A 64 -7.77 -1.68 -1.60
N THR A 65 -9.07 -1.46 -1.43
CA THR A 65 -9.93 -1.02 -2.53
C THR A 65 -10.52 0.34 -2.21
N ARG A 66 -11.06 1.01 -3.23
CA ARG A 66 -11.70 2.32 -3.05
C ARG A 66 -12.85 2.24 -2.05
N GLU A 67 -13.61 1.15 -2.07
CA GLU A 67 -14.68 0.88 -1.13
C GLU A 67 -14.19 0.84 0.32
N ILE A 68 -13.00 0.28 0.59
CA ILE A 68 -12.40 0.28 1.94
C ILE A 68 -12.04 1.71 2.36
N LEU A 69 -11.42 2.47 1.46
CA LEU A 69 -10.98 3.84 1.76
C LEU A 69 -12.17 4.78 1.97
N GLU A 70 -13.30 4.55 1.29
CA GLU A 70 -14.48 5.42 1.36
C GLU A 70 -15.50 4.98 2.43
N HIS A 71 -15.36 3.77 2.98
CA HIS A 71 -16.30 3.23 3.98
C HIS A 71 -16.26 4.03 5.29
N PRO A 72 -17.43 4.48 5.83
CA PRO A 72 -17.48 5.35 7.02
C PRO A 72 -16.72 4.81 8.23
N VAL A 73 -16.83 3.50 8.50
CA VAL A 73 -16.12 2.88 9.65
C VAL A 73 -14.61 2.84 9.45
N TRP A 74 -14.14 2.55 8.23
CA TRP A 74 -12.71 2.38 7.97
C TRP A 74 -12.00 3.72 7.91
N ARG A 75 -12.69 4.78 7.42
CA ARG A 75 -12.20 6.15 7.40
C ARG A 75 -11.82 6.70 8.76
N GLU A 76 -12.49 6.27 9.82
CA GLU A 76 -12.16 6.69 11.19
C GLU A 76 -10.89 6.03 11.75
N THR A 77 -10.38 4.98 11.09
CA THR A 77 -9.16 4.32 11.53
C THR A 77 -7.94 5.23 11.32
N HIS A 78 -6.99 5.16 12.25
CA HIS A 78 -5.73 5.91 12.14
C HIS A 78 -5.04 5.65 10.79
N PHE A 79 -5.04 4.41 10.31
CA PHE A 79 -4.45 4.06 9.03
C PHE A 79 -5.04 4.84 7.85
N VAL A 80 -6.37 4.82 7.67
CA VAL A 80 -6.99 5.48 6.52
C VAL A 80 -6.76 6.99 6.60
N ARG A 81 -6.89 7.59 7.79
CA ARG A 81 -6.60 9.03 8.00
C ARG A 81 -5.16 9.40 7.69
N THR A 82 -4.20 8.54 8.05
CA THR A 82 -2.78 8.75 7.72
C THR A 82 -2.56 8.65 6.21
N VAL A 83 -3.10 7.64 5.56
CA VAL A 83 -2.98 7.48 4.10
C VAL A 83 -3.61 8.65 3.36
N GLU A 84 -4.81 9.08 3.73
CA GLU A 84 -5.49 10.22 3.07
C GLU A 84 -4.70 11.53 3.19
N ARG A 85 -4.03 11.74 4.34
CA ARG A 85 -3.30 12.99 4.61
C ARG A 85 -1.86 12.99 4.08
N GLU A 86 -1.17 11.86 4.17
CA GLU A 86 0.30 11.80 4.07
C GLU A 86 0.79 10.97 2.88
N SER A 87 -0.09 10.25 2.17
CA SER A 87 0.35 9.47 1.02
C SER A 87 0.68 10.36 -0.19
N VAL A 88 1.71 9.96 -0.93
CA VAL A 88 2.13 10.59 -2.19
C VAL A 88 1.96 9.59 -3.35
N PRO A 89 1.49 10.04 -4.53
CA PRO A 89 1.36 9.15 -5.68
C PRO A 89 2.74 8.67 -6.16
N LEU A 90 2.78 7.40 -6.60
CA LEU A 90 3.96 6.80 -7.24
C LEU A 90 3.90 6.94 -8.77
#